data_AF-A0A7J7GNI2-F1
#
_entry.id   AF-A0A7J7GNI2-F1
#
_cell.length_a   1.000
_cell.length_b   1.000
_cell.length_c   1.000
_cell.angle_alpha   90.00
_cell.angle_beta   90.00
_cell.angle_gamma   90.00
#
_symmetry.space_group_name_H-M   'P 1'
#
loop_
_entity.id
_entity.type
_entity.pdbx_description
1 polymer ?
#
loop_
_entity_poly.entity_id
_entity_poly.type
_entity_poly.pdbx_seq_one_letter_code
_entity_poly.pdbx_strand_id
1 'polypeptide(L)'
;MALEAFKYNVCVCVHSMVTINLMEEELYEIDVPLKFKAPVGTRIHGLACWFDVLFDGSIIQRWLSTAPDAPTTHWYQLRCVLSQPIYVMPGEEITGRLHKIAHNAQSYSINLTMTTKSWGAGAGQGGIVRTSSGKFDLKEPYYGMSQPQAYSIAQDQPTHHLTNTQDIQIQSQDEEGFELMHQPSQNVDIEYIE
;
A
#
# COMPACT_ATOMS: atom_id res chain seq x y z
N MET A 1 -4.09 -4.92 -10.75
CA MET A 1 -4.30 -4.39 -9.39
C MET A 1 -3.36 -3.22 -9.22
N ALA A 2 -3.83 -2.03 -8.84
CA ALA A 2 -2.97 -0.83 -8.76
C ALA A 2 -2.77 -0.37 -7.31
N LEU A 3 -1.56 0.05 -6.95
CA LEU A 3 -1.30 0.85 -5.73
C LEU A 3 -1.13 2.32 -6.09
N GLU A 4 -1.96 3.18 -5.51
CA GLU A 4 -2.01 4.62 -5.74
C GLU A 4 -2.49 5.35 -4.47
N ALA A 5 -2.14 6.63 -4.32
CA ALA A 5 -2.76 7.52 -3.33
C ALA A 5 -4.08 8.08 -3.87
N PHE A 6 -5.18 7.89 -3.16
CA PHE A 6 -6.52 8.31 -3.61
C PHE A 6 -6.94 9.69 -3.09
N LYS A 7 -7.84 10.34 -3.83
CA LYS A 7 -8.68 11.45 -3.34
C LYS A 7 -10.14 11.02 -3.41
N TYR A 8 -10.96 11.42 -2.44
CA TYR A 8 -12.35 10.94 -2.26
C TYR A 8 -13.23 11.02 -3.50
N ASN A 9 -13.00 11.99 -4.39
CA ASN A 9 -13.78 12.20 -5.61
C ASN A 9 -13.76 11.02 -6.61
N VAL A 10 -12.95 9.97 -6.35
CA VAL A 10 -12.90 8.72 -7.14
C VAL A 10 -13.67 7.57 -6.46
N CYS A 11 -13.97 7.67 -5.16
CA CYS A 11 -14.59 6.59 -4.38
C CYS A 11 -16.08 6.86 -4.12
N VAL A 12 -16.97 6.30 -4.95
CA VAL A 12 -18.41 6.63 -4.93
C VAL A 12 -19.22 5.80 -3.93
N CYS A 13 -18.68 4.71 -3.40
CA CYS A 13 -19.31 3.90 -2.36
C CYS A 13 -18.26 3.53 -1.31
N VAL A 14 -18.31 4.18 -0.15
CA VAL A 14 -17.36 3.98 0.95
C VAL A 14 -18.07 3.25 2.10
N HIS A 15 -17.28 2.41 2.78
CA HIS A 15 -17.55 1.83 4.10
C HIS A 15 -18.32 0.50 4.17
N SER A 16 -17.57 -0.59 4.03
CA SER A 16 -17.74 -1.78 4.86
C SER A 16 -16.51 -1.93 5.74
N MET A 17 -16.53 -1.44 6.99
CA MET A 17 -15.51 -1.80 7.96
C MET A 17 -15.65 -3.29 8.28
N VAL A 18 -14.65 -4.08 7.88
CA VAL A 18 -14.54 -5.48 8.24
C VAL A 18 -13.53 -5.57 9.37
N THR A 19 -14.00 -5.77 10.59
CA THR A 19 -13.14 -6.05 11.74
C THR A 19 -12.68 -7.50 11.66
N ILE A 20 -11.37 -7.70 11.42
CA ILE A 20 -10.76 -9.02 11.23
C ILE A 20 -10.19 -9.49 12.58
N ASN A 21 -11.04 -10.12 13.39
CA ASN A 21 -10.64 -10.88 14.58
C ASN A 21 -10.65 -12.38 14.22
N LEU A 22 -9.67 -12.81 13.43
CA LEU A 22 -9.59 -14.15 12.84
C LEU A 22 -8.54 -15.02 13.52
N MET A 23 -8.77 -16.33 13.51
CA MET A 23 -7.77 -17.36 13.80
C MET A 23 -6.83 -17.56 12.60
N GLU A 24 -5.70 -18.24 12.78
CA GLU A 24 -4.71 -18.47 11.72
C GLU A 24 -5.32 -19.21 10.52
N GLU A 25 -6.19 -20.20 10.77
CA GLU A 25 -6.82 -21.01 9.75
C GLU A 25 -7.74 -20.19 8.83
N GLU A 26 -8.37 -19.15 9.37
CA GLU A 26 -9.25 -18.24 8.64
C GLU A 26 -8.47 -17.23 7.78
N LEU A 27 -7.15 -17.08 8.01
CA LEU A 27 -6.28 -16.29 7.13
C LEU A 27 -5.97 -17.01 5.81
N TYR A 28 -6.12 -18.33 5.71
CA TYR A 28 -5.93 -19.02 4.43
C TYR A 28 -7.02 -18.68 3.40
N GLU A 29 -8.25 -18.42 3.83
CA GLU A 29 -9.37 -18.05 2.96
C GLU A 29 -10.25 -16.97 3.61
N ILE A 30 -10.00 -15.71 3.22
CA ILE A 30 -10.75 -14.55 3.73
C ILE A 30 -11.87 -14.22 2.74
N ASP A 31 -13.11 -14.35 3.18
CA ASP A 31 -14.31 -14.00 2.41
C ASP A 31 -14.98 -12.72 2.94
N VAL A 32 -15.02 -11.67 2.10
CA VAL A 32 -15.68 -10.41 2.43
C VAL A 32 -16.92 -10.24 1.53
N PRO A 33 -18.14 -10.42 2.07
CA PRO A 33 -19.36 -10.09 1.34
C PRO A 33 -19.49 -8.57 1.20
N LEU A 34 -19.84 -8.11 0.00
CA LEU A 34 -19.96 -6.69 -0.33
C LEU A 34 -21.44 -6.31 -0.49
N LYS A 35 -21.86 -5.20 0.14
CA LYS A 35 -23.19 -4.63 -0.05
C LYS A 35 -23.16 -3.12 0.13
N PHE A 36 -23.45 -2.40 -0.95
CA PHE A 36 -23.45 -0.94 -1.01
C PHE A 36 -24.73 -0.42 -1.66
N LYS A 37 -25.02 0.87 -1.50
CA LYS A 37 -26.00 1.61 -2.30
C LYS A 37 -25.28 2.74 -3.02
N ALA A 38 -25.56 2.91 -4.32
CA ALA A 38 -25.02 4.03 -5.09
C ALA A 38 -25.64 5.36 -4.60
N PRO A 39 -24.87 6.34 -4.09
CA PRO A 39 -25.43 7.64 -3.70
C PRO A 39 -25.77 8.51 -4.92
N VAL A 40 -25.07 8.31 -6.03
CA VAL A 40 -25.24 9.05 -7.29
C VAL A 40 -25.17 8.10 -8.48
N GLY A 41 -25.73 8.51 -9.62
CA GLY A 41 -25.62 7.78 -10.88
C GLY A 41 -24.17 7.84 -11.37
N THR A 42 -23.54 6.69 -11.55
CA THR A 42 -22.11 6.62 -11.88
C THR A 42 -21.73 5.34 -12.61
N ARG A 43 -20.45 5.22 -12.93
CA ARG A 43 -19.83 4.02 -13.47
C ARG A 43 -18.79 3.51 -12.49
N ILE A 44 -19.01 2.31 -11.96
CA ILE A 44 -18.13 1.63 -11.00
C ILE A 44 -17.06 0.87 -11.79
N HIS A 45 -15.81 1.28 -11.66
CA HIS A 45 -14.68 0.61 -12.33
C HIS A 45 -14.00 -0.46 -11.45
N GLY A 46 -14.27 -0.51 -10.15
CA GLY A 46 -13.55 -1.37 -9.22
C GLY A 46 -13.89 -1.12 -7.75
N LEU A 47 -13.19 -1.87 -6.90
CA LEU A 47 -13.16 -1.69 -5.45
C LEU A 47 -11.82 -1.06 -5.05
N ALA A 48 -11.86 -0.08 -4.15
CA ALA A 48 -10.68 0.44 -3.47
C ALA A 48 -10.65 -0.14 -2.05
N CYS A 49 -9.48 -0.62 -1.61
CA CYS A 49 -9.28 -1.18 -0.29
C CYS A 49 -8.11 -0.49 0.42
N TRP A 50 -8.26 -0.30 1.72
CA TRP A 50 -7.22 0.10 2.66
C TRP A 50 -7.41 -0.74 3.94
N PHE A 51 -6.56 -0.51 4.93
CA PHE A 51 -6.69 -1.13 6.25
C PHE A 51 -6.43 -0.11 7.36
N ASP A 52 -7.05 -0.38 8.51
CA ASP A 52 -6.85 0.33 9.76
C ASP A 52 -6.42 -0.69 10.83
N VAL A 53 -5.45 -0.35 11.67
CA VAL A 53 -4.98 -1.18 12.79
C VAL A 53 -5.17 -0.42 14.08
N LEU A 54 -5.89 -1.03 15.03
CA LEU A 54 -5.99 -0.56 16.41
C LEU A 54 -4.91 -1.22 17.26
N PHE A 55 -4.00 -0.41 17.80
CA PHE A 55 -3.14 -0.79 18.91
C PHE A 55 -3.91 -0.53 20.21
N ASP A 56 -4.54 -1.59 20.74
CA ASP A 56 -5.37 -1.53 21.95
C ASP A 56 -4.52 -1.52 23.23
N GLY A 57 -3.81 -0.41 23.44
CA GLY A 57 -2.95 -0.20 24.60
C GLY A 57 -3.75 0.11 25.87
N SER A 58 -3.39 -0.53 26.99
CA SER A 58 -4.08 -0.41 28.29
C SER A 58 -4.16 0.99 28.90
N ILE A 59 -3.35 1.95 28.42
CA ILE A 59 -3.36 3.36 28.86
C ILE A 59 -3.86 4.28 27.74
N ILE A 60 -3.40 4.05 26.50
CA ILE A 60 -3.75 4.87 25.33
C ILE A 60 -3.89 3.96 24.12
N GLN A 61 -5.07 3.97 23.51
CA GLN A 61 -5.32 3.36 22.20
C GLN A 61 -4.71 4.22 21.08
N ARG A 62 -4.17 3.58 20.04
CA ARG A 62 -3.65 4.27 18.84
C ARG A 62 -4.13 3.59 17.58
N TRP A 63 -4.44 4.38 16.55
CA TRP A 63 -4.80 3.89 15.22
C TRP A 63 -3.67 4.16 14.24
N LEU A 64 -3.34 3.16 13.42
CA LEU A 64 -2.65 3.33 12.15
C LEU A 64 -3.71 3.18 11.06
N SER A 65 -3.93 4.23 10.27
CA SER A 65 -4.84 4.18 9.12
C SER A 65 -4.06 4.33 7.82
N THR A 66 -4.46 3.58 6.81
CA THR A 66 -4.01 3.74 5.42
C THR A 66 -5.13 4.30 4.51
N ALA A 67 -6.21 4.83 5.10
CA ALA A 67 -7.36 5.35 4.38
C ALA A 67 -7.01 6.58 3.51
N PRO A 68 -7.82 6.91 2.47
CA PRO A 68 -7.56 8.05 1.58
C PRO A 68 -7.61 9.45 2.24
N ASP A 69 -8.13 9.57 3.46
CA ASP A 69 -8.14 10.79 4.28
C ASP A 69 -6.98 10.84 5.28
N ALA A 70 -6.32 9.72 5.54
CA ALA A 70 -5.14 9.65 6.38
C ALA A 70 -3.89 10.19 5.63
N PRO A 71 -2.86 10.66 6.36
CA PRO A 71 -1.56 10.96 5.76
C PRO A 71 -1.02 9.77 4.96
N THR A 72 -0.47 10.05 3.77
CA THR A 72 0.04 8.99 2.88
C THR A 72 1.11 8.15 3.57
N THR A 73 0.96 6.82 3.48
CA THR A 73 1.93 5.85 4.00
C THR A 73 2.58 5.08 2.85
N HIS A 74 3.66 4.35 3.12
CA HIS A 74 4.33 3.51 2.12
C HIS A 74 3.49 2.31 1.64
N TRP A 75 2.41 1.95 2.34
CA TRP A 75 1.47 0.91 1.92
C TRP A 75 0.52 1.37 0.80
N TYR A 76 0.28 2.68 0.67
CA TYR A 76 -0.74 3.27 -0.21
C TYR A 76 -2.13 2.61 -0.04
N GLN A 77 -2.99 2.71 -1.06
CA GLN A 77 -4.27 1.98 -1.12
C GLN A 77 -4.32 1.04 -2.33
N LEU A 78 -5.09 -0.03 -2.21
CA LEU A 78 -5.22 -1.09 -3.20
C LEU A 78 -6.42 -0.86 -4.14
N ARG A 79 -6.23 -0.99 -5.45
CA ARG A 79 -7.32 -0.94 -6.46
C ARG A 79 -7.52 -2.27 -7.18
N CYS A 80 -8.68 -2.87 -6.96
CA CYS A 80 -9.18 -4.06 -7.65
C CYS A 80 -10.12 -3.63 -8.79
N VAL A 81 -9.62 -3.61 -10.03
CA VAL A 81 -10.34 -3.09 -11.21
C VAL A 81 -11.17 -4.19 -11.88
N LEU A 82 -12.47 -3.96 -12.08
CA LEU A 82 -13.37 -4.88 -12.77
C LEU A 82 -13.00 -5.01 -14.26
N SER A 83 -13.20 -6.20 -14.83
CA SER A 83 -13.05 -6.46 -16.27
C SER A 83 -13.92 -5.56 -17.14
N GLN A 84 -15.11 -5.19 -16.66
CA GLN A 84 -16.00 -4.23 -17.33
C GLN A 84 -16.64 -3.30 -16.29
N PRO A 85 -16.58 -1.97 -16.46
CA PRO A 85 -17.22 -1.05 -15.52
C PRO A 85 -18.75 -1.19 -15.50
N ILE A 86 -19.34 -1.17 -14.31
CA ILE A 86 -20.78 -1.35 -14.08
C ILE A 86 -21.45 0.03 -13.96
N TYR A 87 -22.49 0.29 -14.75
CA TYR A 87 -23.34 1.47 -14.59
C TYR A 87 -24.39 1.25 -13.50
N VAL A 88 -24.54 2.24 -12.62
CA VAL A 88 -25.54 2.27 -11.53
C VAL A 88 -26.27 3.61 -11.48
N MET A 89 -27.53 3.58 -11.06
CA MET A 89 -28.36 4.76 -10.79
C MET A 89 -28.38 5.08 -9.28
N PRO A 90 -28.73 6.33 -8.86
CA PRO A 90 -28.87 6.65 -7.45
C PRO A 90 -29.86 5.71 -6.74
N GLY A 91 -29.49 5.22 -5.57
CA GLY A 91 -30.26 4.28 -4.76
C GLY A 91 -30.15 2.81 -5.15
N GLU A 92 -29.54 2.46 -6.29
CA GLU A 92 -29.38 1.06 -6.70
C GLU A 92 -28.45 0.31 -5.75
N GLU A 93 -28.82 -0.93 -5.44
CA GLU A 93 -28.04 -1.83 -4.60
C GLU A 93 -26.95 -2.53 -5.42
N ILE A 94 -25.73 -2.51 -4.87
CA ILE A 94 -24.56 -3.18 -5.40
C ILE A 94 -24.17 -4.27 -4.41
N THR A 95 -24.25 -5.52 -4.82
CA THR A 95 -23.79 -6.68 -4.02
C THR A 95 -22.52 -7.26 -4.61
N GLY A 96 -21.81 -8.08 -3.86
CA GLY A 96 -20.57 -8.68 -4.35
C GLY A 96 -19.84 -9.55 -3.33
N ARG A 97 -18.64 -9.95 -3.70
CA ARG A 97 -17.72 -10.76 -2.88
C ARG A 97 -16.29 -10.33 -3.21
N LEU A 98 -15.50 -10.02 -2.19
CA LEU A 98 -14.04 -9.92 -2.27
C LEU A 98 -13.46 -11.13 -1.57
N HIS A 99 -13.01 -12.11 -2.35
CA HIS A 99 -12.55 -13.41 -1.88
C HIS A 99 -11.03 -13.50 -2.04
N LYS A 100 -10.31 -13.69 -0.94
CA LYS A 100 -8.84 -13.77 -0.90
C LYS A 100 -8.42 -15.18 -0.49
N ILE A 101 -7.60 -15.83 -1.30
CA ILE A 101 -7.08 -17.18 -1.05
C ILE A 101 -5.56 -17.09 -0.91
N ALA A 102 -5.01 -17.50 0.22
CA ALA A 102 -3.58 -17.54 0.45
C ALA A 102 -2.88 -18.60 -0.43
N HIS A 103 -1.63 -18.35 -0.82
CA HIS A 103 -0.82 -19.30 -1.58
C HIS A 103 0.64 -19.29 -1.14
N ASN A 104 1.38 -20.32 -1.58
CA ASN A 104 2.76 -20.62 -1.19
C ASN A 104 3.78 -19.47 -1.39
N ALA A 105 3.46 -18.46 -2.21
CA ALA A 105 4.29 -17.27 -2.40
C ALA A 105 4.12 -16.21 -1.28
N GLN A 106 3.59 -16.58 -0.11
CA GLN A 106 3.32 -15.69 1.04
C GLN A 106 2.43 -14.49 0.66
N SER A 107 1.41 -14.75 -0.16
CA SER A 107 0.53 -13.74 -0.73
C SER A 107 -0.88 -14.30 -0.95
N TYR A 108 -1.77 -13.49 -1.54
CA TYR A 108 -3.16 -13.83 -1.83
C TYR A 108 -3.52 -13.69 -3.31
N SER A 109 -4.16 -14.72 -3.85
CA SER A 109 -5.01 -14.59 -5.03
C SER A 109 -6.32 -13.92 -4.63
N ILE A 110 -6.69 -12.83 -5.30
CA ILE A 110 -7.90 -12.05 -5.00
C ILE A 110 -8.89 -12.19 -6.16
N ASN A 111 -10.10 -12.65 -5.86
CA ASN A 111 -11.25 -12.68 -6.76
C ASN A 111 -12.28 -11.64 -6.28
N LEU A 112 -12.53 -10.62 -7.10
CA LEU A 112 -13.60 -9.64 -6.88
C LEU A 112 -14.77 -9.96 -7.82
N THR A 113 -15.98 -10.01 -7.28
CA THR A 113 -17.23 -10.02 -8.05
C THR A 113 -18.12 -8.90 -7.55
N MET A 114 -18.71 -8.12 -8.46
CA MET A 114 -19.68 -7.08 -8.16
C MET A 114 -20.91 -7.22 -9.08
N THR A 115 -22.10 -7.06 -8.51
CA THR A 115 -23.39 -7.22 -9.16
C THR A 115 -24.30 -6.05 -8.79
N THR A 116 -25.01 -5.49 -9.76
CA THR A 116 -26.13 -4.57 -9.51
C THR A 116 -27.42 -5.16 -10.07
N LYS A 117 -28.54 -4.85 -9.42
CA LYS A 117 -29.89 -5.18 -9.89
C LYS A 117 -30.68 -3.90 -10.13
N SER A 118 -30.80 -3.52 -11.41
CA SER A 118 -31.55 -2.36 -11.84
C SER A 118 -33.02 -2.70 -12.14
N TRP A 119 -33.92 -1.80 -11.76
CA TRP A 119 -35.35 -1.86 -12.06
C TRP A 119 -35.72 -0.65 -12.91
N GLY A 120 -36.06 -0.88 -14.19
CA GLY A 120 -36.34 0.18 -15.14
C GLY A 120 -37.25 -0.28 -16.27
N ALA A 121 -37.65 0.62 -17.16
CA ALA A 121 -38.50 0.30 -18.31
C ALA A 121 -37.82 -0.77 -19.19
N GLY A 122 -38.49 -1.91 -19.39
CA GLY A 122 -37.94 -3.08 -20.08
C GLY A 122 -37.38 -4.18 -19.17
N ALA A 123 -37.24 -3.93 -17.86
CA ALA A 123 -37.05 -5.00 -16.89
C ALA A 123 -38.37 -5.76 -16.71
N GLY A 124 -38.38 -7.07 -17.01
CA GLY A 124 -39.47 -7.95 -16.57
C GLY A 124 -39.51 -8.10 -15.04
N GLN A 125 -40.41 -8.93 -14.52
CA GLN A 125 -40.56 -9.18 -13.07
C GLN A 125 -39.26 -9.59 -12.34
N GLY A 126 -38.22 -10.02 -13.08
CA GLY A 126 -36.91 -10.37 -12.54
C GLY A 126 -35.91 -9.21 -12.32
N GLY A 127 -36.12 -8.00 -12.86
CA GLY A 127 -35.09 -6.94 -12.89
C GLY A 127 -33.99 -7.18 -13.94
N ILE A 128 -33.19 -6.17 -14.26
CA ILE A 128 -31.97 -6.33 -15.09
C ILE A 128 -30.76 -6.43 -14.16
N VAL A 129 -30.16 -7.62 -14.10
CA VAL A 129 -28.95 -7.91 -13.33
C VAL A 129 -27.72 -7.68 -14.22
N ARG A 130 -26.72 -6.95 -13.71
CA ARG A 130 -25.41 -6.80 -14.34
C ARG A 130 -24.33 -7.22 -13.36
N THR A 131 -23.43 -8.10 -13.79
CA THR A 131 -22.31 -8.60 -12.98
C THR A 131 -21.00 -8.38 -13.74
N SER A 132 -19.95 -8.00 -13.01
CA SER A 132 -18.57 -8.02 -13.50
C SER A 132 -17.65 -8.52 -12.40
N SER A 133 -16.48 -9.01 -12.79
CA SER A 133 -15.47 -9.55 -11.89
C SER A 133 -14.06 -9.15 -12.31
N GLY A 134 -13.10 -9.36 -11.40
CA GLY A 134 -11.67 -9.22 -11.65
C GLY A 134 -10.90 -10.21 -10.80
N LYS A 135 -9.81 -10.77 -11.34
CA LYS A 135 -8.89 -11.66 -10.64
C LYS A 135 -7.50 -11.04 -10.62
N PHE A 136 -6.82 -11.13 -9.49
CA PHE A 136 -5.51 -10.51 -9.26
C PHE A 136 -4.64 -11.41 -8.39
N ASP A 137 -3.32 -11.29 -8.53
CA ASP A 137 -2.37 -11.77 -7.54
C ASP A 137 -1.83 -10.55 -6.76
N LEU A 138 -1.93 -10.57 -5.42
CA LEU A 138 -1.40 -9.52 -4.55
C LEU A 138 0.15 -9.53 -4.52
N LYS A 139 0.80 -10.58 -5.03
CA LYS A 139 2.25 -10.70 -5.15
C LYS A 139 2.80 -9.86 -6.31
N GLU A 140 1.96 -9.59 -7.32
CA GLU A 140 2.28 -8.83 -8.54
C GLU A 140 1.39 -7.57 -8.68
N PRO A 141 1.48 -6.61 -7.75
CA PRO A 141 0.78 -5.34 -7.89
C PRO A 141 1.45 -4.46 -8.95
N TYR A 142 0.62 -3.76 -9.72
CA TYR A 142 1.07 -2.67 -10.59
C TYR A 142 1.21 -1.39 -9.76
N TYR A 143 2.40 -0.81 -9.70
CA TYR A 143 2.63 0.48 -9.06
C TYR A 143 2.37 1.60 -10.07
N GLY A 144 1.24 2.30 -9.93
CA GLY A 144 0.81 3.33 -10.89
C GLY A 144 1.54 4.67 -10.75
N MET A 145 2.38 4.83 -9.73
CA MET A 145 3.06 6.08 -9.42
C MET A 145 4.49 6.10 -9.94
N SER A 146 4.80 7.05 -10.82
CA SER A 146 6.09 7.72 -10.79
C SER A 146 6.25 8.39 -9.41
N GLN A 147 7.36 8.12 -8.72
CA GLN A 147 7.57 8.53 -7.32
C GLN A 147 7.47 10.06 -7.13
N PRO A 148 6.67 10.54 -6.17
CA PRO A 148 6.98 11.71 -5.38
C PRO A 148 8.00 11.33 -4.29
N GLN A 149 8.96 12.22 -4.04
CA GLN A 149 10.23 11.99 -3.35
C GLN A 149 10.18 11.26 -2.00
N ALA A 150 11.29 10.58 -1.68
CA ALA A 150 11.52 9.94 -0.39
C ALA A 150 11.33 10.91 0.79
N TYR A 151 10.76 10.39 1.89
CA TYR A 151 10.56 11.12 3.14
C TYR A 151 11.85 11.79 3.60
N SER A 152 11.87 13.13 3.62
CA SER A 152 12.88 13.87 4.35
C SER A 152 12.65 13.64 5.85
N ILE A 153 13.60 12.96 6.49
CA ILE A 153 13.64 12.87 7.95
C ILE A 153 14.01 14.25 8.49
N ALA A 154 13.00 15.10 8.70
CA ALA A 154 13.14 16.25 9.58
C ALA A 154 13.30 15.71 11.00
N GLN A 155 14.54 15.63 11.47
CA GLN A 155 14.83 15.29 12.86
C GLN A 155 14.25 16.39 13.75
N ASP A 156 13.23 16.06 14.54
CA ASP A 156 12.83 16.86 15.69
C ASP A 156 13.86 16.59 16.80
N GLN A 157 15.02 17.23 16.68
CA GLN A 157 16.12 17.14 17.64
C GLN A 157 16.08 18.39 18.54
N PRO A 158 15.82 18.25 19.85
CA PRO A 158 15.88 19.39 20.76
C PRO A 158 17.30 19.96 20.83
N THR A 159 17.43 21.25 20.54
CA THR A 159 18.70 21.98 20.58
C THR A 159 19.21 22.16 22.01
N HIS A 160 20.14 21.30 22.44
CA HIS A 160 20.97 21.56 23.62
C HIS A 160 22.34 22.10 23.22
N HIS A 161 22.54 23.41 23.43
CA HIS A 161 23.84 24.06 23.35
C HIS A 161 24.60 23.97 24.69
N LEU A 162 25.91 24.24 24.62
CA LEU A 162 26.93 24.20 25.70
C LEU A 162 27.34 22.77 26.13
N THR A 163 28.61 22.43 26.34
CA THR A 163 29.79 23.29 26.62
C THR A 163 31.08 22.72 26.01
N ASN A 164 32.07 23.60 25.78
CA ASN A 164 33.39 23.27 25.24
C ASN A 164 34.37 22.80 26.34
N THR A 165 35.06 21.67 26.13
CA THR A 165 36.24 21.26 26.93
C THR A 165 37.23 20.49 26.05
N GLN A 166 38.53 20.74 26.24
CA GLN A 166 39.61 20.27 25.37
C GLN A 166 40.19 18.90 25.78
N ASP A 167 40.73 18.20 24.78
CA ASP A 167 41.84 17.23 24.78
C ASP A 167 41.94 16.11 25.84
N ILE A 168 42.01 14.87 25.34
CA ILE A 168 43.12 13.91 25.55
C ILE A 168 43.04 12.86 24.42
N GLN A 169 44.11 12.70 23.64
CA GLN A 169 44.30 11.54 22.76
C GLN A 169 45.03 10.43 23.51
N ILE A 170 44.59 9.18 23.36
CA ILE A 170 45.40 7.99 23.63
C ILE A 170 45.26 7.05 22.43
N GLN A 171 46.40 6.60 21.91
CA GLN A 171 46.52 5.69 20.77
C GLN A 171 46.27 4.23 21.19
N SER A 172 45.74 3.43 20.26
CA SER A 172 46.09 2.02 20.14
C SER A 172 46.05 1.65 18.65
N GLN A 173 47.16 1.08 18.16
CA GLN A 173 47.34 0.63 16.77
C GLN A 173 46.68 -0.75 16.55
N ASP A 174 47.02 -1.33 15.39
CA ASP A 174 46.81 -2.70 14.90
C ASP A 174 45.78 -2.70 13.75
N GLU A 175 46.19 -2.41 12.50
CA GLU A 175 46.90 -3.31 11.55
C GLU A 175 46.06 -4.55 11.14
N GLU A 176 46.03 -5.01 9.90
CA GLU A 176 46.21 -4.40 8.56
C GLU A 176 45.64 -5.42 7.54
N GLY A 177 45.52 -5.10 6.24
CA GLY A 177 45.25 -6.14 5.23
C GLY A 177 44.28 -5.78 4.10
N PHE A 178 44.67 -4.85 3.23
CA PHE A 178 44.06 -4.71 1.90
C PHE A 178 45.14 -4.42 0.86
N GLU A 179 45.75 -5.45 0.30
CA GLU A 179 46.69 -5.31 -0.83
C GLU A 179 46.07 -5.80 -2.13
N LEU A 180 45.94 -4.87 -3.08
CA LEU A 180 45.56 -5.15 -4.45
C LEU A 180 46.19 -4.04 -5.31
N MET A 181 47.24 -4.37 -6.08
CA MET A 181 47.50 -3.91 -7.47
C MET A 181 49.01 -3.79 -7.85
N HIS A 182 49.38 -4.61 -8.83
CA HIS A 182 50.22 -4.30 -9.99
C HIS A 182 51.76 -4.11 -9.90
N GLN A 183 52.36 -4.41 -11.06
CA GLN A 183 53.80 -4.58 -11.32
C GLN A 183 54.56 -3.26 -11.56
N PRO A 184 55.90 -3.26 -11.37
CA PRO A 184 56.71 -2.05 -11.44
C PRO A 184 57.19 -1.70 -12.85
N SER A 185 57.39 -0.41 -13.10
CA SER A 185 58.08 0.13 -14.28
C SER A 185 59.26 1.03 -13.86
N GLN A 186 60.45 0.48 -14.07
CA GLN A 186 61.82 1.03 -14.09
C GLN A 186 62.05 2.56 -13.91
N ASN A 187 62.80 2.89 -12.84
CA ASN A 187 64.09 3.63 -12.81
C ASN A 187 64.40 4.75 -13.84
N VAL A 188 64.90 5.90 -13.35
CA VAL A 188 66.30 6.41 -13.44
C VAL A 188 66.37 7.95 -13.13
N ASP A 189 67.34 8.35 -12.30
CA ASP A 189 68.00 9.67 -12.03
C ASP A 189 67.15 10.96 -11.83
N ILE A 190 67.25 11.74 -10.74
CA ILE A 190 68.39 12.48 -10.11
C ILE A 190 68.91 13.66 -10.96
N GLU A 191 68.64 14.91 -10.53
CA GLU A 191 69.69 15.93 -10.30
C GLU A 191 69.23 17.08 -9.37
N TYR A 192 70.23 17.84 -8.87
CA TYR A 192 70.20 18.97 -7.91
C TYR A 192 69.47 20.22 -8.49
N ILE A 193 69.27 21.40 -7.87
CA ILE A 193 70.10 22.33 -7.08
C ILE A 193 69.10 23.17 -6.25
N GLU A 194 69.41 23.69 -5.05
CA GLU A 194 70.71 23.80 -4.35
C GLU A 194 70.78 22.90 -3.10
#